data_AF-A0A7X3S8G1-F1
#
_entry.id   AF-A0A7X3S8G1-F1
#
_cell.length_a   1.000
_cell.length_b   1.000
_cell.length_c   1.000
_cell.angle_alpha   90.00
_cell.angle_beta   90.00
_cell.angle_gamma   90.00
#
_symmetry.space_group_name_H-M   'P 1'
#
loop_
_entity.id
_entity.type
_entity.pdbx_description
1 polymer ?
#
loop_
_entity_poly.entity_id
_entity_poly.type
_entity_poly.pdbx_seq_one_letter_code
_entity_poly.pdbx_strand_id
1 'polypeptide(L)'
;MLGGSRADIIKKSSRPKGRQLSEDAVEDVRDLLGDEPLRRDLLIEYLHRIQDRHGQLSAAHLKALAMEMRLSEAEVFEVASFYHHFDIVKDDEQAPAPVTVRVCDSLSCELAGADELVAALEAGCDPANVRIVRAPCQGRCAEAPSACVGQREVGYATADAIGQIIEDNATGAVVPGYIDLEQYRAEGGYSLYGACLKGERTPEELIDMLSDAGLRGLGGAGFPAGKKWQIVRSFDGPRLMTVNGDEGEPGTFKDRYYLERDPHRTLEGALIAAWAVEAERIYIYMRDEYQGVLEILRREVEALTEAGLCDLCPIEIRRGAGAYICGEESAMIESIEGKRGLPRHRPPYIAEVGLFGRPTLNHNVETLHWIRTIAEKGPGWFADQGKEGHKGLRSFSVSGRVAEPGVKIVPAGTSVDELIEACGGMAEGHEFRAFLPGGASGGIFPASMGDLPLDFGTFEPHGGFVGSHAVVILSDKDDLKKAALNLLRFFKHESCGQCTPCRAGTEKMVAMLEADNWDDGLLADLEQVMRDASICGLGQAASNPVRSVLKIMQKEAGR
;
A
#
# COMPACT_ATOMS: atom_id res chain seq x y z
N MET A 1 68.45 16.96 5.01
CA MET A 1 67.90 16.20 6.14
C MET A 1 66.70 16.94 6.66
N LEU A 2 65.48 16.42 6.48
CA LEU A 2 64.32 16.69 7.33
C LEU A 2 63.32 15.57 6.99
N GLY A 3 63.59 14.40 7.56
CA GLY A 3 62.66 13.27 7.57
C GLY A 3 61.76 13.39 8.79
N GLY A 4 60.46 13.31 8.56
CA GLY A 4 59.42 13.16 9.58
C GLY A 4 58.20 12.58 8.87
N SER A 5 57.85 11.33 9.21
CA SER A 5 56.83 10.55 8.51
C SER A 5 55.42 11.07 8.80
N ARG A 6 54.49 10.78 7.89
CA ARG A 6 53.04 11.10 7.93
C ARG A 6 52.29 10.50 9.13
N ALA A 7 52.96 9.77 10.03
CA ALA A 7 52.39 9.05 11.17
C ALA A 7 52.22 9.88 12.45
N ASP A 8 52.81 11.09 12.55
CA ASP A 8 52.82 11.85 13.81
C ASP A 8 51.74 12.95 13.91
N ILE A 9 50.88 13.11 12.90
CA ILE A 9 49.76 14.08 12.92
C ILE A 9 48.46 13.45 13.50
N ILE A 10 48.44 12.13 13.77
CA ILE A 10 47.28 11.40 14.36
C ILE A 10 47.47 11.15 15.87
N LYS A 11 48.15 12.05 16.59
CA LYS A 11 48.23 12.00 18.06
C LYS A 11 48.02 13.37 18.67
N LYS A 12 46.76 13.82 18.63
CA LYS A 12 46.05 14.72 19.56
C LYS A 12 44.97 15.47 18.79
N SER A 13 43.84 14.82 18.59
CA SER A 13 42.57 15.52 18.35
C SER A 13 41.48 14.74 19.06
N SER A 14 40.61 15.49 19.73
CA SER A 14 39.48 15.10 20.58
C SER A 14 39.00 13.65 20.52
N ARG A 15 38.80 13.03 21.70
CA ARG A 15 37.80 11.95 21.83
C ARG A 15 36.53 12.41 21.10
N PRO A 16 36.01 11.69 20.09
CA PRO A 16 34.76 12.07 19.47
C PRO A 16 33.69 12.12 20.57
N LYS A 17 32.99 13.25 20.70
CA LYS A 17 31.80 13.33 21.54
C LYS A 17 30.70 12.58 20.80
N GLY A 18 30.44 11.34 21.21
CA GLY A 18 29.44 10.44 20.62
C GLY A 18 29.64 9.02 21.14
N ARG A 19 28.63 8.15 21.00
CA ARG A 19 28.75 6.70 21.28
C ARG A 19 29.92 6.13 20.48
N GLN A 20 30.60 5.08 20.94
CA GLN A 20 31.68 4.45 20.15
C GLN A 20 31.08 3.54 19.06
N LEU A 21 31.75 3.38 17.91
CA LEU A 21 31.35 2.43 16.87
C LEU A 21 31.77 1.02 17.31
N SER A 22 30.88 0.04 17.19
CA SER A 22 31.23 -1.37 17.34
C SER A 22 31.89 -1.84 16.05
N GLU A 23 33.11 -2.40 16.13
CA GLU A 23 33.81 -2.96 14.96
C GLU A 23 33.04 -4.16 14.39
N ASP A 24 32.50 -5.02 15.26
CA ASP A 24 31.69 -6.18 14.89
C ASP A 24 30.43 -5.77 14.09
N ALA A 25 29.71 -4.73 14.52
CA ALA A 25 28.51 -4.26 13.82
C ALA A 25 28.83 -3.66 12.44
N VAL A 26 30.02 -3.09 12.26
CA VAL A 26 30.47 -2.57 10.96
C VAL A 26 30.81 -3.71 10.00
N GLU A 27 31.52 -4.73 10.47
CA GLU A 27 31.83 -5.91 9.67
C GLU A 27 30.55 -6.64 9.25
N ASP A 28 29.62 -6.85 10.18
CA ASP A 28 28.33 -7.47 9.91
C ASP A 28 27.47 -6.69 8.91
N VAL A 29 27.42 -5.35 9.02
CA VAL A 29 26.75 -4.52 8.00
C VAL A 29 27.44 -4.65 6.64
N ARG A 30 28.78 -4.62 6.57
CA ARG A 30 29.48 -4.80 5.28
C ARG A 30 29.19 -6.16 4.66
N ASP A 31 29.17 -7.21 5.46
CA ASP A 31 28.83 -8.55 5.00
C ASP A 31 27.37 -8.66 4.53
N LEU A 32 26.44 -7.92 5.16
CA LEU A 32 25.04 -7.79 4.75
C LEU A 32 24.85 -7.08 3.41
N LEU A 33 25.62 -6.01 3.19
CA LEU A 33 25.50 -5.18 2.00
C LEU A 33 26.24 -5.80 0.81
N GLY A 34 27.37 -6.47 1.05
CA GLY A 34 28.21 -7.05 0.00
C GLY A 34 28.74 -5.97 -0.96
N ASP A 35 28.71 -6.28 -2.26
CA ASP A 35 29.17 -5.39 -3.34
C ASP A 35 28.08 -4.45 -3.89
N GLU A 36 26.91 -4.40 -3.23
CA GLU A 36 25.80 -3.57 -3.67
C GLU A 36 26.13 -2.07 -3.61
N PRO A 37 25.57 -1.26 -4.53
CA PRO A 37 25.93 0.13 -4.60
C PRO A 37 25.39 0.89 -3.37
N LEU A 38 26.25 1.66 -2.70
CA LEU A 38 25.86 2.47 -1.54
C LEU A 38 25.12 3.76 -1.96
N ARG A 39 24.07 3.62 -2.77
CA ARG A 39 23.19 4.74 -3.14
C ARG A 39 22.31 5.09 -1.95
N ARG A 40 22.04 6.39 -1.76
CA ARG A 40 21.13 6.87 -0.72
C ARG A 40 19.80 6.11 -0.79
N ASP A 41 19.19 6.06 -1.97
CA ASP A 41 17.84 5.54 -2.16
C ASP A 41 17.65 4.08 -1.73
N LEU A 42 18.74 3.33 -1.52
CA LEU A 42 18.71 1.96 -0.99
C LEU A 42 18.71 1.88 0.54
N LEU A 43 18.62 3.01 1.25
CA LEU A 43 18.62 3.05 2.72
C LEU A 43 17.55 2.12 3.32
N ILE A 44 16.31 2.19 2.82
CA ILE A 44 15.21 1.35 3.33
C ILE A 44 15.45 -0.13 3.02
N GLU A 45 15.96 -0.46 1.84
CA GLU A 45 16.34 -1.82 1.48
C GLU A 45 17.41 -2.38 2.44
N TYR A 46 18.39 -1.56 2.82
CA TYR A 46 19.43 -1.96 3.76
C TYR A 46 18.93 -2.07 5.19
N LEU A 47 17.96 -1.25 5.60
CA LEU A 47 17.24 -1.42 6.86
C LEU A 47 16.48 -2.77 6.87
N HIS A 48 15.80 -3.13 5.77
CA HIS A 48 15.17 -4.45 5.66
C HIS A 48 16.16 -5.59 5.81
N ARG A 49 17.32 -5.54 5.14
CA ARG A 49 18.31 -6.62 5.26
C ARG A 49 18.81 -6.80 6.70
N ILE A 50 19.03 -5.72 7.44
CA ILE A 50 19.38 -5.79 8.88
C ILE A 50 18.22 -6.38 9.68
N GLN A 51 16.99 -5.87 9.49
CA GLN A 51 15.79 -6.34 10.18
C GLN A 51 15.55 -7.84 9.92
N ASP A 52 15.65 -8.30 8.67
CA ASP A 52 15.41 -9.69 8.30
C ASP A 52 16.49 -10.64 8.86
N ARG A 53 17.76 -10.19 8.95
CA ARG A 53 18.84 -10.99 9.52
C ARG A 53 18.79 -11.08 11.05
N HIS A 54 18.46 -9.97 11.72
CA HIS A 54 18.60 -9.88 13.18
C HIS A 54 17.27 -9.85 13.94
N GLY A 55 16.14 -9.72 13.24
CA GLY A 55 14.81 -9.51 13.84
C GLY A 55 14.63 -8.11 14.46
N GLN A 56 15.61 -7.22 14.32
CA GLN A 56 15.61 -5.88 14.89
C GLN A 56 16.64 -4.97 14.21
N LEU A 57 16.51 -3.67 14.44
CA LEU A 57 17.49 -2.64 14.12
C LEU A 57 18.14 -2.13 15.40
N SER A 58 19.27 -2.72 15.78
CA SER A 58 20.01 -2.26 16.97
C SER A 58 20.63 -0.88 16.74
N ALA A 59 20.82 -0.10 17.81
CA ALA A 59 21.52 1.17 17.75
C ALA A 59 22.95 1.04 17.16
N ALA A 60 23.63 -0.09 17.39
CA ALA A 60 24.95 -0.37 16.82
C ALA A 60 24.88 -0.58 15.29
N HIS A 61 23.90 -1.34 14.81
CA HIS A 61 23.68 -1.61 13.38
C HIS A 61 23.25 -0.35 12.62
N LEU A 62 22.32 0.46 13.17
CA LEU A 62 21.90 1.73 12.56
C LEU A 62 23.08 2.69 12.40
N LYS A 63 23.96 2.73 13.39
CA LYS A 63 25.14 3.57 13.37
C LYS A 63 26.19 3.06 12.37
N ALA A 64 26.41 1.74 12.31
CA ALA A 64 27.26 1.13 11.30
C ALA A 64 26.75 1.42 9.88
N LEU A 65 25.44 1.27 9.64
CA LEU A 65 24.81 1.59 8.37
C LEU A 65 24.98 3.08 8.00
N ALA A 66 24.77 4.00 8.94
CA ALA A 66 25.00 5.42 8.73
C ALA A 66 26.45 5.71 8.30
N MET A 67 27.42 5.04 8.92
CA MET A 67 28.83 5.17 8.57
C MET A 67 29.12 4.65 7.16
N GLU A 68 28.68 3.43 6.82
CA GLU A 68 28.93 2.82 5.51
C GLU A 68 28.29 3.64 4.38
N MET A 69 27.03 4.09 4.57
CA MET A 69 26.32 4.91 3.57
C MET A 69 26.73 6.39 3.57
N ARG A 70 27.60 6.82 4.49
CA ARG A 70 28.00 8.23 4.68
C ARG A 70 26.81 9.17 4.93
N LEU A 71 25.83 8.68 5.68
CA LEU A 71 24.66 9.46 6.14
C LEU A 71 24.85 9.85 7.61
N SER A 72 24.04 10.82 8.07
CA SER A 72 24.02 11.11 9.51
C SER A 72 23.23 10.03 10.27
N GLU A 73 23.63 9.73 11.51
CA GLU A 73 22.88 8.79 12.37
C GLU A 73 21.43 9.25 12.56
N ALA A 74 21.22 10.56 12.68
CA ALA A 74 19.88 11.14 12.81
C ALA A 74 19.02 10.86 11.57
N GLU A 75 19.59 11.00 10.37
CA GLU A 75 18.88 10.75 9.12
C GLU A 75 18.47 9.28 8.97
N VAL A 76 19.38 8.34 9.28
CA VAL A 76 19.07 6.91 9.28
C VAL A 76 17.99 6.58 10.30
N PHE A 77 18.10 7.12 11.52
CA PHE A 77 17.13 6.91 12.59
C PHE A 77 15.76 7.51 12.27
N GLU A 78 15.70 8.71 11.70
CA GLU A 78 14.45 9.37 11.30
C GLU A 78 13.72 8.59 10.20
N VAL A 79 14.45 7.96 9.28
CA VAL A 79 13.87 7.09 8.27
C VAL A 79 13.38 5.80 8.92
N ALA A 80 14.23 5.10 9.68
CA ALA A 80 13.85 3.84 10.33
C ALA A 80 12.63 3.99 11.24
N SER A 81 12.57 5.06 12.04
CA SER A 81 11.50 5.28 13.03
C SER A 81 10.15 5.72 12.43
N PHE A 82 10.12 6.08 11.15
CA PHE A 82 8.89 6.44 10.45
C PHE A 82 8.06 5.22 10.04
N TYR A 83 8.71 4.07 9.81
CA TYR A 83 8.06 2.89 9.25
C TYR A 83 7.75 1.86 10.34
N HIS A 84 6.51 1.36 10.37
CA HIS A 84 6.01 0.54 11.47
C HIS A 84 6.66 -0.85 11.58
N HIS A 85 7.26 -1.36 10.50
CA HIS A 85 7.82 -2.71 10.48
C HIS A 85 9.30 -2.79 10.88
N PHE A 86 9.91 -1.65 11.17
CA PHE A 86 11.28 -1.60 11.69
C PHE A 86 11.29 -1.59 13.22
N ASP A 87 11.82 -2.66 13.80
CA ASP A 87 11.93 -2.82 15.25
C ASP A 87 13.23 -2.19 15.75
N ILE A 88 13.19 -0.90 16.07
CA ILE A 88 14.36 -0.19 16.59
C ILE A 88 14.58 -0.53 18.06
N VAL A 89 15.79 -0.98 18.41
CA VAL A 89 16.18 -1.32 19.79
C VAL A 89 17.33 -0.43 20.25
N LYS A 90 17.09 0.37 21.29
CA LYS A 90 18.12 1.19 21.93
C LYS A 90 19.04 0.34 22.83
N ASP A 91 20.22 0.87 23.18
CA ASP A 91 21.27 0.15 23.92
C ASP A 91 20.80 -0.46 25.27
N ASP A 92 19.75 0.11 25.87
CA ASP A 92 19.17 -0.27 27.16
C ASP A 92 17.82 -0.98 27.05
N GLU A 93 17.33 -1.22 25.84
CA GLU A 93 16.05 -1.88 25.57
C GLU A 93 16.24 -3.38 25.30
N GLN A 94 15.29 -4.19 25.74
CA GLN A 94 15.28 -5.62 25.46
C GLN A 94 14.86 -5.85 24.00
N ALA A 95 15.55 -6.79 23.34
CA ALA A 95 15.18 -7.25 22.00
C ALA A 95 13.72 -7.77 21.97
N PRO A 96 13.00 -7.59 20.85
CA PRO A 96 11.70 -8.23 20.64
C PRO A 96 11.79 -9.76 20.81
N ALA A 97 10.66 -10.37 21.13
CA ALA A 97 10.57 -11.82 21.12
C ALA A 97 10.91 -12.38 19.72
N PRO A 98 11.54 -13.57 19.63
CA PRO A 98 12.02 -14.14 18.36
C PRO A 98 10.96 -14.24 17.25
N VAL A 99 9.70 -14.51 17.63
CA VAL A 99 8.58 -14.55 16.68
C VAL A 99 7.64 -13.39 16.97
N THR A 100 7.31 -12.61 15.94
CA THR A 100 6.25 -11.61 16.01
C THR A 100 5.03 -12.09 15.25
N VAL A 101 3.87 -12.10 15.91
CA VAL A 101 2.56 -12.31 15.29
C VAL A 101 1.86 -10.97 15.19
N ARG A 102 1.58 -10.54 13.96
CA ARG A 102 0.84 -9.32 13.65
C ARG A 102 -0.61 -9.69 13.33
N VAL A 103 -1.56 -9.36 14.20
CA VAL A 103 -2.99 -9.58 13.95
C VAL A 103 -3.60 -8.32 13.37
N CYS A 104 -4.32 -8.44 12.26
CA CYS A 104 -5.00 -7.34 11.62
C CYS A 104 -6.15 -6.83 12.50
N ASP A 105 -6.19 -5.54 12.81
CA ASP A 105 -7.24 -4.90 13.62
C ASP A 105 -8.16 -3.97 12.80
N SER A 106 -8.03 -3.98 11.47
CA SER A 106 -8.92 -3.22 10.59
C SER A 106 -10.34 -3.78 10.58
N LEU A 107 -11.31 -2.93 10.22
CA LEU A 107 -12.74 -3.18 10.32
C LEU A 107 -13.20 -4.60 9.94
N SER A 108 -12.84 -5.14 8.76
CA SER A 108 -13.27 -6.50 8.38
C SER A 108 -12.75 -7.59 9.33
N CYS A 109 -11.54 -7.45 9.88
CA CYS A 109 -10.98 -8.39 10.85
C CYS A 109 -11.58 -8.18 12.24
N GLU A 110 -11.84 -6.94 12.67
CA GLU A 110 -12.58 -6.67 13.91
C GLU A 110 -13.98 -7.31 13.87
N LEU A 111 -14.71 -7.14 12.77
CA LEU A 111 -16.02 -7.76 12.56
C LEU A 111 -15.98 -9.31 12.58
N ALA A 112 -14.83 -9.89 12.25
CA ALA A 112 -14.59 -11.34 12.19
C ALA A 112 -13.96 -11.89 13.49
N GLY A 113 -13.80 -11.07 14.53
CA GLY A 113 -13.33 -11.51 15.84
C GLY A 113 -11.82 -11.41 16.06
N ALA A 114 -11.16 -10.40 15.47
CA ALA A 114 -9.73 -10.17 15.70
C ALA A 114 -9.39 -9.90 17.17
N ASP A 115 -10.28 -9.27 17.93
CA ASP A 115 -10.07 -9.01 19.36
C ASP A 115 -10.01 -10.30 20.18
N GLU A 116 -10.91 -11.24 19.89
CA GLU A 116 -10.94 -12.57 20.49
C GLU A 116 -9.68 -13.36 20.11
N LEU A 117 -9.24 -13.25 18.85
CA LEU A 117 -8.00 -13.89 18.40
C LEU A 117 -6.77 -13.35 19.15
N VAL A 118 -6.64 -12.02 19.28
CA VAL A 118 -5.55 -11.41 20.06
C VAL A 118 -5.58 -11.89 21.51
N ALA A 119 -6.75 -11.87 22.16
CA ALA A 119 -6.89 -12.31 23.55
C ALA A 119 -6.52 -13.80 23.72
N ALA A 120 -6.91 -14.66 22.77
CA ALA A 120 -6.56 -16.07 22.80
C ALA A 120 -5.05 -16.31 22.63
N LEU A 121 -4.39 -15.56 21.74
CA LEU A 121 -2.95 -15.64 21.53
C LEU A 121 -2.17 -15.13 22.75
N GLU A 122 -2.58 -14.01 23.34
CA GLU A 122 -1.95 -13.47 24.55
C GLU A 122 -2.09 -14.41 25.75
N ALA A 123 -3.20 -15.16 25.83
CA ALA A 123 -3.39 -16.17 26.88
C ALA A 123 -2.63 -17.49 26.60
N GLY A 124 -2.41 -17.83 25.33
CA GLY A 124 -1.86 -19.11 24.90
C GLY A 124 -0.36 -19.12 24.61
N CYS A 125 0.25 -17.97 24.30
CA CYS A 125 1.66 -17.88 23.92
C CYS A 125 2.56 -17.37 25.06
N ASP A 126 3.80 -17.84 25.10
CA ASP A 126 4.82 -17.31 26.02
C ASP A 126 5.38 -15.98 25.48
N PRO A 127 5.20 -14.84 26.18
CA PRO A 127 5.67 -13.54 25.72
C PRO A 127 7.21 -13.43 25.60
N ALA A 128 7.96 -14.35 26.22
CA ALA A 128 9.41 -14.42 26.01
C ALA A 128 9.79 -14.94 24.61
N ASN A 129 8.91 -15.71 23.99
CA ASN A 129 9.14 -16.37 22.70
C ASN A 129 8.31 -15.77 21.55
N VAL A 130 7.12 -15.25 21.88
CA VAL A 130 6.15 -14.73 20.90
C VAL A 130 5.65 -13.35 21.31
N ARG A 131 5.84 -12.37 20.42
CA ARG A 131 5.29 -11.02 20.57
C ARG A 131 4.02 -10.89 19.73
N ILE A 132 2.88 -10.61 20.37
CA ILE A 132 1.63 -10.32 19.68
C ILE A 132 1.51 -8.82 19.46
N VAL A 133 1.22 -8.40 18.23
CA VAL A 133 1.09 -6.99 17.84
C VAL A 133 -0.18 -6.82 17.02
N ARG A 134 -0.92 -5.75 17.27
CA ARG A 134 -2.02 -5.32 16.40
C ARG A 134 -1.44 -4.54 15.23
N ALA A 135 -1.93 -4.81 14.03
CA ALA A 135 -1.44 -4.19 12.80
C ALA A 135 -2.60 -3.70 11.93
N PRO A 136 -2.36 -2.65 11.12
CA PRO A 136 -3.30 -2.21 10.09
C PRO A 136 -3.63 -3.30 9.06
N CYS A 137 -4.54 -2.96 8.14
CA CYS A 137 -5.05 -3.88 7.11
C CYS A 137 -3.94 -4.59 6.34
N GLN A 138 -3.90 -5.92 6.39
CA GLN A 138 -2.90 -6.76 5.69
C GLN A 138 -3.34 -7.19 4.27
N GLY A 139 -4.37 -6.55 3.71
CA GLY A 139 -4.87 -6.86 2.37
C GLY A 139 -5.43 -8.28 2.21
N ARG A 140 -6.04 -8.82 3.27
CA ARG A 140 -6.71 -10.13 3.30
C ARG A 140 -8.13 -10.04 3.86
N CYS A 141 -8.83 -8.94 3.60
CA CYS A 141 -10.16 -8.71 4.18
C CYS A 141 -11.21 -9.76 3.74
N ALA A 142 -11.01 -10.46 2.63
CA ALA A 142 -11.85 -11.60 2.23
C ALA A 142 -11.62 -12.86 3.08
N GLU A 143 -10.46 -12.96 3.75
CA GLU A 143 -10.06 -14.09 4.58
C GLU A 143 -9.96 -13.66 6.05
N ALA A 144 -10.82 -12.73 6.48
CA ALA A 144 -10.82 -12.22 7.84
C ALA A 144 -11.27 -13.28 8.87
N PRO A 145 -10.73 -13.27 10.11
CA PRO A 145 -9.64 -12.42 10.57
C PRO A 145 -8.29 -12.86 9.96
N SER A 146 -7.39 -11.93 9.70
CA SER A 146 -6.07 -12.22 9.14
C SER A 146 -4.95 -11.92 10.13
N ALA A 147 -3.85 -12.66 10.01
CA ALA A 147 -2.64 -12.43 10.77
C ALA A 147 -1.38 -12.70 9.92
N CYS A 148 -0.22 -12.29 10.44
CA CYS A 148 1.09 -12.62 9.87
C CYS A 148 2.02 -13.11 10.98
N VAL A 149 2.60 -14.30 10.83
CA VAL A 149 3.56 -14.91 11.76
C VAL A 149 4.95 -14.83 11.14
N GLY A 150 5.78 -13.90 11.62
CA GLY A 150 7.02 -13.55 10.91
C GLY A 150 6.72 -12.93 9.54
N GLN A 151 7.00 -13.66 8.47
CA GLN A 151 6.65 -13.32 7.08
C GLN A 151 5.53 -14.22 6.51
N ARG A 152 5.02 -15.17 7.31
CA ARG A 152 3.95 -16.06 6.88
C ARG A 152 2.60 -15.43 7.11
N GLU A 153 1.94 -15.12 6.02
CA GLU A 153 0.58 -14.60 6.02
C GLU A 153 -0.44 -15.73 6.28
N VAL A 154 -1.47 -15.44 7.08
CA VAL A 154 -2.50 -16.38 7.52
C VAL A 154 -3.88 -15.75 7.36
N GLY A 155 -4.67 -16.28 6.42
CA GLY A 155 -6.10 -16.01 6.31
C GLY A 155 -6.91 -16.96 7.20
N TYR A 156 -8.15 -16.58 7.54
CA TYR A 156 -9.05 -17.30 8.45
C TYR A 156 -8.33 -17.70 9.75
N ALA A 157 -7.57 -16.76 10.30
CA ALA A 157 -6.60 -17.02 11.35
C ALA A 157 -7.29 -17.50 12.63
N THR A 158 -6.73 -18.55 13.23
CA THR A 158 -7.14 -19.08 14.54
C THR A 158 -5.91 -19.21 15.43
N ALA A 159 -6.11 -19.20 16.75
CA ALA A 159 -5.01 -19.40 17.70
C ALA A 159 -4.29 -20.73 17.47
N ASP A 160 -5.03 -21.80 17.17
CA ASP A 160 -4.48 -23.13 16.89
C ASP A 160 -3.61 -23.13 15.62
N ALA A 161 -4.10 -22.54 14.52
CA ALA A 161 -3.34 -22.47 13.27
C ALA A 161 -2.04 -21.66 13.43
N ILE A 162 -2.11 -20.55 14.17
CA ILE A 162 -0.93 -19.73 14.48
C ILE A 162 0.04 -20.50 15.39
N GLY A 163 -0.48 -21.18 16.42
CA GLY A 163 0.32 -22.02 17.32
C GLY A 163 1.09 -23.09 16.56
N GLN A 164 0.43 -23.80 15.63
CA GLN A 164 1.07 -24.81 14.78
C GLN A 164 2.20 -24.21 13.92
N ILE A 165 1.98 -23.04 13.32
CA ILE A 165 3.02 -22.36 12.52
C ILE A 165 4.24 -22.02 13.37
N ILE A 166 4.03 -21.58 14.62
CA ILE A 166 5.10 -21.26 15.56
C ILE A 166 5.86 -22.53 15.96
N GLU A 167 5.15 -23.60 16.30
CA GLU A 167 5.75 -24.90 16.67
C GLU A 167 6.59 -25.50 15.55
N ASP A 168 6.10 -25.41 14.30
CA ASP A 168 6.79 -25.90 13.11
C ASP A 168 7.92 -24.98 12.63
N ASN A 169 8.10 -23.81 13.26
CA ASN A 169 9.00 -22.74 12.81
C ASN A 169 8.78 -22.37 11.32
N ALA A 170 7.53 -22.43 10.87
CA ALA A 170 7.14 -22.25 9.48
C ALA A 170 6.85 -20.77 9.16
N THR A 171 7.72 -19.84 9.56
CA THR A 171 7.44 -18.38 9.55
C THR A 171 7.78 -17.67 8.23
N GLY A 172 8.29 -18.40 7.24
CA GLY A 172 8.63 -17.86 5.92
C GLY A 172 7.43 -17.59 5.03
N ALA A 173 7.63 -16.71 4.04
CA ALA A 173 6.64 -16.36 3.03
C ALA A 173 6.07 -17.60 2.31
N VAL A 174 4.77 -17.58 2.01
CA VAL A 174 4.12 -18.61 1.19
C VAL A 174 3.86 -18.03 -0.19
N VAL A 175 4.39 -18.69 -1.22
CA VAL A 175 4.15 -18.31 -2.61
C VAL A 175 2.98 -19.14 -3.15
N PRO A 176 1.84 -18.52 -3.51
CA PRO A 176 0.74 -19.23 -4.14
C PRO A 176 1.11 -19.72 -5.54
N GLY A 177 0.30 -20.59 -6.14
CA GLY A 177 0.43 -20.93 -7.55
C GLY A 177 0.02 -19.76 -8.44
N TYR A 178 0.84 -19.41 -9.43
CA TYR A 178 0.63 -18.29 -10.35
C TYR A 178 1.09 -18.65 -11.78
N ILE A 179 0.72 -17.83 -12.76
CA ILE A 179 1.17 -17.92 -14.15
C ILE A 179 2.57 -17.31 -14.25
N ASP A 180 3.58 -18.14 -14.43
CA ASP A 180 4.98 -17.74 -14.62
C ASP A 180 5.25 -17.18 -16.04
N LEU A 181 6.48 -16.70 -16.28
CA LEU A 181 6.89 -16.13 -17.56
C LEU A 181 6.72 -17.09 -18.75
N GLU A 182 7.03 -18.38 -18.57
CA GLU A 182 6.95 -19.36 -19.65
C GLU A 182 5.49 -19.61 -20.04
N GLN A 183 4.63 -19.86 -19.05
CA GLN A 183 3.20 -20.04 -19.24
C GLN A 183 2.57 -18.79 -19.88
N TYR A 184 2.91 -17.61 -19.39
CA TYR A 184 2.39 -16.36 -19.93
C TYR A 184 2.78 -16.13 -21.40
N ARG A 185 4.03 -16.46 -21.77
CA ARG A 185 4.51 -16.37 -23.17
C ARG A 185 3.86 -17.42 -24.07
N ALA A 186 3.57 -18.61 -23.56
CA ALA A 186 2.87 -19.66 -24.31
C ALA A 186 1.46 -19.20 -24.77
N GLU A 187 0.82 -18.31 -24.01
CA GLU A 187 -0.46 -17.67 -24.35
C GLU A 187 -0.31 -16.34 -25.13
N GLY A 188 0.87 -16.10 -25.71
CA GLY A 188 1.16 -14.92 -26.52
C GLY A 188 1.52 -13.67 -25.73
N GLY A 189 1.77 -13.78 -24.42
CA GLY A 189 2.30 -12.70 -23.59
C GLY A 189 3.59 -12.09 -24.16
N TYR A 190 3.77 -10.79 -23.95
CA TYR A 190 4.87 -9.97 -24.50
C TYR A 190 4.85 -9.75 -26.01
N SER A 191 3.88 -10.28 -26.75
CA SER A 191 3.77 -10.04 -28.20
C SER A 191 3.44 -8.57 -28.50
N LEU A 192 2.57 -7.95 -27.70
CA LEU A 192 2.22 -6.54 -27.85
C LEU A 192 3.43 -5.65 -27.55
N TYR A 193 4.12 -5.92 -26.45
CA TYR A 193 5.36 -5.21 -26.12
C TYR A 193 6.42 -5.37 -27.23
N GLY A 194 6.59 -6.58 -27.77
CA GLY A 194 7.47 -6.82 -28.92
C GLY A 194 7.06 -6.05 -30.18
N ALA A 195 5.77 -5.88 -30.45
CA ALA A 195 5.27 -5.06 -31.56
C ALA A 195 5.59 -3.57 -31.36
N CYS A 196 5.49 -3.06 -30.12
CA CYS A 196 5.92 -1.71 -29.76
C CYS A 196 7.42 -1.51 -30.05
N LEU A 197 8.27 -2.45 -29.62
CA LEU A 197 9.72 -2.36 -29.84
C LEU A 197 10.12 -2.42 -31.32
N LYS A 198 9.35 -3.11 -32.16
CA LYS A 198 9.58 -3.18 -33.61
C LYS A 198 9.04 -1.97 -34.38
N GLY A 199 8.34 -1.05 -33.71
CA GLY A 199 7.68 0.09 -34.36
C GLY A 199 6.41 -0.28 -35.13
N GLU A 200 5.82 -1.44 -34.84
CA GLU A 200 4.52 -1.86 -35.40
C GLU A 200 3.35 -1.17 -34.68
N ARG A 201 3.61 -0.59 -33.51
CA ARG A 201 2.71 0.27 -32.73
C ARG A 201 3.38 1.60 -32.45
N THR A 202 2.59 2.66 -32.30
CA THR A 202 3.09 3.97 -31.87
C THR A 202 2.58 4.32 -30.46
N PRO A 203 3.33 5.13 -29.68
CA PRO A 203 2.85 5.62 -28.39
C PRO A 203 1.51 6.37 -28.50
N GLU A 204 1.34 7.17 -29.56
CA GLU A 204 0.11 7.93 -29.84
C GLU A 204 -1.08 7.00 -30.01
N GLU A 205 -0.95 5.93 -30.79
CA GLU A 205 -2.01 4.92 -30.97
C GLU A 205 -2.45 4.30 -29.65
N LEU A 206 -1.51 3.90 -28.79
CA LEU A 206 -1.85 3.30 -27.49
C LEU A 206 -2.49 4.32 -26.55
N ILE A 207 -1.98 5.56 -26.53
CA ILE A 207 -2.56 6.66 -25.74
C ILE A 207 -4.02 6.91 -26.13
N ASP A 208 -4.30 6.95 -27.44
CA ASP A 208 -5.65 7.16 -27.97
C ASP A 208 -6.55 5.96 -27.63
N MET A 209 -6.06 4.72 -27.80
CA MET A 209 -6.78 3.52 -27.37
C MET A 209 -7.16 3.55 -25.88
N LEU A 210 -6.23 3.90 -24.98
CA LEU A 210 -6.54 3.97 -23.55
C LEU A 210 -7.56 5.08 -23.23
N SER A 211 -7.50 6.19 -23.97
CA SER A 211 -8.43 7.32 -23.81
C SER A 211 -9.84 6.95 -24.29
N ASP A 212 -9.94 6.31 -25.46
CA ASP A 212 -11.21 5.88 -26.07
C ASP A 212 -11.89 4.79 -25.24
N ALA A 213 -11.09 3.85 -24.72
CA ALA A 213 -11.53 2.83 -23.77
C ALA A 213 -12.09 3.44 -22.48
N GLY A 214 -11.73 4.69 -22.17
CA GLY A 214 -12.10 5.35 -20.92
C GLY A 214 -11.35 4.77 -19.71
N LEU A 215 -10.16 4.19 -19.90
CA LEU A 215 -9.36 3.65 -18.81
C LEU A 215 -8.95 4.78 -17.86
N ARG A 216 -9.21 4.59 -16.58
CA ARG A 216 -8.86 5.51 -15.49
C ARG A 216 -7.82 4.86 -14.58
N GLY A 217 -7.18 5.67 -13.75
CA GLY A 217 -6.33 5.19 -12.66
C GLY A 217 -7.20 4.52 -11.58
N LEU A 218 -7.05 3.21 -11.43
CA LEU A 218 -7.85 2.35 -10.55
C LEU A 218 -7.27 2.21 -9.13
N GLY A 219 -6.35 3.10 -8.75
CA GLY A 219 -5.80 3.20 -7.40
C GLY A 219 -6.52 4.19 -6.48
N GLY A 220 -7.56 4.89 -6.95
CA GLY A 220 -8.34 5.81 -6.11
C GLY A 220 -8.81 7.08 -6.80
N ALA A 221 -7.90 7.82 -7.42
CA ALA A 221 -8.19 9.17 -7.93
C ALA A 221 -8.97 9.19 -9.27
N GLY A 222 -9.04 8.08 -9.99
CA GLY A 222 -9.82 7.98 -11.23
C GLY A 222 -9.32 8.87 -12.39
N PHE A 223 -8.06 9.31 -12.37
CA PHE A 223 -7.51 10.16 -13.43
C PHE A 223 -7.36 9.38 -14.76
N PRO A 224 -7.71 9.95 -15.93
CA PRO A 224 -7.63 9.24 -17.21
C PRO A 224 -6.20 8.77 -17.55
N ALA A 225 -6.02 7.49 -17.87
CA ALA A 225 -4.70 6.88 -18.05
C ALA A 225 -3.96 7.45 -19.27
N GLY A 226 -4.62 7.54 -20.43
CA GLY A 226 -4.02 8.10 -21.66
C GLY A 226 -3.58 9.56 -21.49
N LYS A 227 -4.40 10.39 -20.83
CA LYS A 227 -4.03 11.77 -20.48
C LYS A 227 -2.80 11.83 -19.57
N LYS A 228 -2.68 10.90 -18.63
CA LYS A 228 -1.50 10.82 -17.73
C LYS A 228 -0.22 10.56 -18.54
N TRP A 229 -0.28 9.67 -19.52
CA TRP A 229 0.85 9.37 -20.41
C TRP A 229 1.22 10.60 -21.26
N GLN A 230 0.23 11.28 -21.85
CA GLN A 230 0.44 12.51 -22.62
C GLN A 230 1.14 13.59 -21.79
N ILE A 231 0.69 13.82 -20.56
CA ILE A 231 1.27 14.84 -19.66
C ILE A 231 2.73 14.51 -19.39
N VAL A 232 3.05 13.29 -18.95
CA VAL A 232 4.44 12.93 -18.62
C VAL A 232 5.34 13.02 -19.85
N ARG A 233 4.87 12.54 -21.00
CA ARG A 233 5.62 12.59 -22.26
C ARG A 233 5.84 14.01 -22.77
N SER A 234 5.01 14.98 -22.37
CA SER A 234 5.19 16.39 -22.73
C SER A 234 6.36 17.09 -22.03
N PHE A 235 6.87 16.52 -20.94
CA PHE A 235 8.06 17.03 -20.25
C PHE A 235 9.34 16.45 -20.86
N ASP A 236 10.45 17.18 -20.77
CA ASP A 236 11.74 16.72 -21.26
C ASP A 236 12.27 15.52 -20.44
N GLY A 237 12.88 14.56 -21.12
CA GLY A 237 13.55 13.44 -20.47
C GLY A 237 14.86 13.85 -19.77
N PRO A 238 15.47 12.93 -18.98
CA PRO A 238 15.06 11.53 -18.80
C PRO A 238 13.83 11.37 -17.90
N ARG A 239 12.94 10.42 -18.26
CA ARG A 239 11.69 10.15 -17.52
C ARG A 239 11.80 8.83 -16.76
N LEU A 240 10.99 8.68 -15.72
CA LEU A 240 10.92 7.46 -14.91
C LEU A 240 9.49 6.96 -14.80
N MET A 241 9.34 5.71 -14.39
CA MET A 241 8.05 5.13 -14.07
C MET A 241 8.06 4.52 -12.67
N THR A 242 6.95 4.69 -11.97
CA THR A 242 6.66 4.00 -10.71
C THR A 242 5.39 3.17 -10.85
N VAL A 243 5.38 1.99 -10.25
CA VAL A 243 4.19 1.16 -10.06
C VAL A 243 3.86 1.15 -8.58
N ASN A 244 2.68 1.63 -8.24
CA ASN A 244 2.18 1.67 -6.86
C ASN A 244 1.45 0.36 -6.54
N GLY A 245 2.12 -0.50 -5.77
CA GLY A 245 1.58 -1.70 -5.14
C GLY A 245 1.43 -1.57 -3.63
N ASP A 246 1.41 -0.34 -3.08
CA ASP A 246 1.09 -0.10 -1.67
C ASP A 246 -0.43 -0.07 -1.46
N GLU A 247 -1.04 -1.25 -1.61
CA GLU A 247 -2.48 -1.47 -1.46
C GLU A 247 -2.90 -1.40 0.02
N GLY A 248 -2.70 -0.24 0.65
CA GLY A 248 -2.88 -0.05 2.10
C GLY A 248 -4.29 0.32 2.54
N GLU A 249 -5.19 0.73 1.62
CA GLU A 249 -6.56 1.14 1.96
C GLU A 249 -7.35 -0.04 2.57
N PRO A 250 -7.84 0.08 3.83
CA PRO A 250 -8.58 -1.01 4.48
C PRO A 250 -9.75 -1.52 3.65
N GLY A 251 -9.78 -2.83 3.42
CA GLY A 251 -10.77 -3.48 2.55
C GLY A 251 -10.31 -3.74 1.12
N THR A 252 -9.14 -3.23 0.70
CA THR A 252 -8.63 -3.41 -0.67
C THR A 252 -7.67 -4.62 -0.72
N PHE A 253 -7.85 -5.49 -1.72
CA PHE A 253 -7.01 -6.68 -1.95
C PHE A 253 -7.03 -7.15 -3.43
N LYS A 254 -7.41 -6.27 -4.36
CA LYS A 254 -7.53 -6.55 -5.79
C LYS A 254 -6.18 -6.60 -6.51
N ASP A 255 -5.23 -5.76 -6.08
CA ASP A 255 -3.90 -5.71 -6.68
C ASP A 255 -3.12 -6.97 -6.27
N ARG A 256 -3.24 -7.36 -5.00
CA ARG A 256 -2.82 -8.68 -4.52
C ARG A 256 -3.41 -9.81 -5.36
N TYR A 257 -4.73 -9.78 -5.58
CA TYR A 257 -5.43 -10.81 -6.35
C TYR A 257 -4.80 -11.01 -7.74
N TYR A 258 -4.44 -9.92 -8.42
CA TYR A 258 -3.79 -9.96 -9.73
C TYR A 258 -2.35 -10.47 -9.65
N LEU A 259 -1.54 -9.92 -8.74
CA LEU A 259 -0.11 -10.26 -8.67
C LEU A 259 0.14 -11.69 -8.19
N GLU A 260 -0.74 -12.25 -7.36
CA GLU A 260 -0.65 -13.64 -6.91
C GLU A 260 -1.14 -14.66 -7.95
N ARG A 261 -1.69 -14.21 -9.09
CA ARG A 261 -2.27 -15.10 -10.12
C ARG A 261 -1.64 -14.91 -11.49
N ASP A 262 -1.56 -13.68 -11.97
CA ASP A 262 -1.06 -13.32 -13.30
C ASP A 262 -0.23 -12.02 -13.19
N PRO A 263 0.97 -12.09 -12.58
CA PRO A 263 1.83 -10.91 -12.42
C PRO A 263 2.28 -10.33 -13.76
N HIS A 264 2.42 -11.16 -14.80
CA HIS A 264 2.93 -10.74 -16.10
C HIS A 264 1.99 -9.83 -16.87
N ARG A 265 0.68 -9.88 -16.67
CA ARG A 265 -0.25 -8.86 -17.20
C ARG A 265 0.14 -7.45 -16.76
N THR A 266 0.43 -7.29 -15.47
CA THR A 266 0.85 -6.01 -14.89
C THR A 266 2.25 -5.64 -15.35
N LEU A 267 3.21 -6.58 -15.35
CA LEU A 267 4.60 -6.33 -15.75
C LEU A 267 4.71 -5.97 -17.25
N GLU A 268 3.98 -6.65 -18.13
CA GLU A 268 3.91 -6.29 -19.55
C GLU A 268 3.25 -4.92 -19.74
N GLY A 269 2.15 -4.65 -19.05
CA GLY A 269 1.51 -3.34 -19.04
C GLY A 269 2.46 -2.22 -18.59
N ALA A 270 3.29 -2.49 -17.58
CA ALA A 270 4.31 -1.57 -17.09
C ALA A 270 5.38 -1.29 -18.14
N LEU A 271 5.91 -2.33 -18.80
CA LEU A 271 6.92 -2.18 -19.87
C LEU A 271 6.37 -1.42 -21.08
N ILE A 272 5.12 -1.66 -21.47
CA ILE A 272 4.44 -0.92 -22.54
C ILE A 272 4.26 0.56 -22.15
N ALA A 273 3.81 0.83 -20.93
CA ALA A 273 3.63 2.18 -20.42
C ALA A 273 4.97 2.94 -20.36
N ALA A 274 6.01 2.30 -19.84
CA ALA A 274 7.36 2.84 -19.77
C ALA A 274 7.92 3.13 -21.17
N TRP A 275 7.74 2.20 -22.12
CA TRP A 275 8.11 2.43 -23.52
C TRP A 275 7.39 3.64 -24.12
N ALA A 276 6.07 3.75 -23.90
CA ALA A 276 5.27 4.82 -24.49
C ALA A 276 5.66 6.22 -24.00
N VAL A 277 6.14 6.34 -22.75
CA VAL A 277 6.66 7.61 -22.20
C VAL A 277 8.18 7.73 -22.24
N GLU A 278 8.88 6.76 -22.82
CA GLU A 278 10.34 6.69 -22.88
C GLU A 278 10.98 6.76 -21.47
N ALA A 279 10.42 6.04 -20.50
CA ALA A 279 11.00 5.92 -19.17
C ALA A 279 12.27 5.06 -19.20
N GLU A 280 13.33 5.51 -18.54
CA GLU A 280 14.61 4.79 -18.48
C GLU A 280 14.61 3.62 -17.49
N ARG A 281 13.66 3.60 -16.55
CA ARG A 281 13.56 2.60 -15.48
C ARG A 281 12.15 2.58 -14.88
N ILE A 282 11.74 1.39 -14.45
CA ILE A 282 10.52 1.15 -13.68
C ILE A 282 10.90 0.85 -12.23
N TYR A 283 10.23 1.50 -11.29
CA TYR A 283 10.31 1.21 -9.86
C TYR A 283 8.97 0.65 -9.38
N ILE A 284 8.93 -0.61 -8.98
CA ILE A 284 7.74 -1.23 -8.40
C ILE A 284 7.84 -1.09 -6.89
N TYR A 285 7.02 -0.22 -6.30
CA TYR A 285 6.92 -0.10 -4.85
C TYR A 285 5.87 -1.07 -4.34
N MET A 286 6.27 -2.03 -3.51
CA MET A 286 5.40 -3.10 -3.02
C MET A 286 5.39 -3.10 -1.50
N ARG A 287 4.20 -3.13 -0.91
CA ARG A 287 4.03 -3.15 0.54
C ARG A 287 4.67 -4.38 1.20
N ASP A 288 5.10 -4.22 2.44
CA ASP A 288 5.78 -5.29 3.18
C ASP A 288 4.86 -6.47 3.49
N GLU A 289 3.56 -6.23 3.63
CA GLU A 289 2.60 -7.25 4.04
C GLU A 289 2.37 -8.32 2.96
N TYR A 290 2.78 -8.05 1.71
CA TYR A 290 2.61 -8.97 0.59
C TYR A 290 3.89 -9.76 0.31
N GLN A 291 4.33 -10.54 1.30
CA GLN A 291 5.54 -11.34 1.23
C GLN A 291 5.50 -12.37 0.10
N GLY A 292 4.33 -12.98 -0.13
CA GLY A 292 4.13 -13.88 -1.29
C GLY A 292 4.33 -13.16 -2.63
N VAL A 293 3.81 -11.94 -2.77
CA VAL A 293 3.95 -11.13 -3.99
C VAL A 293 5.38 -10.64 -4.18
N LEU A 294 6.07 -10.21 -3.11
CA LEU A 294 7.46 -9.79 -3.18
C LEU A 294 8.35 -10.91 -3.74
N GLU A 295 8.15 -12.15 -3.30
CA GLU A 295 8.88 -13.30 -3.79
C GLU A 295 8.51 -13.66 -5.26
N ILE A 296 7.24 -13.54 -5.65
CA ILE A 296 6.82 -13.68 -7.05
C ILE A 296 7.52 -12.63 -7.92
N LEU A 297 7.44 -11.35 -7.54
CA LEU A 297 8.04 -10.26 -8.29
C LEU A 297 9.56 -10.45 -8.41
N ARG A 298 10.24 -10.86 -7.34
CA ARG A 298 11.68 -11.12 -7.35
C ARG A 298 12.03 -12.19 -8.41
N ARG A 299 11.31 -13.32 -8.42
CA ARG A 299 11.52 -14.41 -9.39
C ARG A 299 11.23 -13.96 -10.82
N GLU A 300 10.09 -13.31 -11.05
CA GLU A 300 9.67 -12.99 -12.41
C GLU A 300 10.41 -11.79 -13.00
N VAL A 301 10.85 -10.82 -12.19
CA VAL A 301 11.73 -9.73 -12.66
C VAL A 301 13.13 -10.27 -13.01
N GLU A 302 13.65 -11.22 -12.23
CA GLU A 302 14.88 -11.94 -12.55
C GLU A 302 14.72 -12.70 -13.88
N ALA A 303 13.63 -13.46 -14.05
CA ALA A 303 13.34 -14.17 -15.30
C ALA A 303 13.18 -13.23 -16.52
N LEU A 304 12.56 -12.05 -16.34
CA LEU A 304 12.47 -11.03 -17.39
C LEU A 304 13.84 -10.46 -17.78
N THR A 305 14.72 -10.28 -16.79
CA THR A 305 16.09 -9.81 -17.00
C THR A 305 16.89 -10.87 -17.77
N GLU A 306 16.84 -12.14 -17.37
CA GLU A 306 17.51 -13.23 -18.07
C GLU A 306 17.00 -13.43 -19.51
N ALA A 307 15.71 -13.17 -19.75
CA ALA A 307 15.10 -13.22 -21.07
C ALA A 307 15.42 -11.98 -21.95
N GLY A 308 16.08 -10.96 -21.41
CA GLY A 308 16.35 -9.68 -22.11
C GLY A 308 15.10 -8.85 -22.39
N LEU A 309 13.98 -9.12 -21.70
CA LEU A 309 12.70 -8.45 -21.95
C LEU A 309 12.62 -7.06 -21.30
N CYS A 310 13.46 -6.77 -20.32
CA CYS A 310 13.53 -5.46 -19.67
C CYS A 310 14.89 -4.74 -19.85
N ASP A 311 15.72 -5.14 -20.82
CA ASP A 311 17.04 -4.52 -21.05
C ASP A 311 16.95 -3.02 -21.37
N LEU A 312 15.92 -2.62 -22.10
CA LEU A 312 15.67 -1.22 -22.47
C LEU A 312 15.08 -0.39 -21.32
N CYS A 313 14.46 -1.05 -20.34
CA CYS A 313 13.83 -0.39 -19.19
C CYS A 313 13.88 -1.34 -17.99
N PRO A 314 15.02 -1.36 -17.24
CA PRO A 314 15.17 -2.24 -16.10
C PRO A 314 14.08 -2.00 -15.05
N ILE A 315 13.75 -3.05 -14.31
CA ILE A 315 12.75 -3.01 -13.24
C ILE A 315 13.48 -3.13 -11.90
N GLU A 316 13.27 -2.18 -10.99
CA GLU A 316 13.70 -2.27 -9.59
C GLU A 316 12.48 -2.46 -8.69
N ILE A 317 12.49 -3.51 -7.87
CA ILE A 317 11.49 -3.71 -6.82
C ILE A 317 11.96 -2.96 -5.57
N ARG A 318 11.05 -2.20 -4.96
CA ARG A 318 11.25 -1.47 -3.70
C ARG A 318 10.27 -1.96 -2.66
N ARG A 319 10.79 -2.42 -1.54
CA ARG A 319 10.01 -2.97 -0.44
C ARG A 319 9.59 -1.82 0.49
N GLY A 320 8.30 -1.66 0.70
CA GLY A 320 7.76 -0.78 1.73
C GLY A 320 7.98 -1.36 3.12
N ALA A 321 7.69 -0.59 4.17
CA ALA A 321 7.93 -1.00 5.56
C ALA A 321 6.73 -0.70 6.49
N GLY A 322 5.52 -0.87 5.96
CA GLY A 322 4.25 -0.73 6.70
C GLY A 322 3.91 0.73 6.98
N ALA A 323 3.54 1.51 5.98
CA ALA A 323 3.07 2.89 6.17
C ALA A 323 2.03 3.23 5.09
N TYR A 324 0.74 3.29 5.47
CA TYR A 324 -0.38 3.51 4.55
C TYR A 324 -0.24 4.80 3.72
N ILE A 325 0.37 5.83 4.31
CA ILE A 325 0.60 7.10 3.61
C ILE A 325 1.49 6.94 2.36
N CYS A 326 2.31 5.89 2.28
CA CYS A 326 3.14 5.60 1.10
C CYS A 326 2.32 5.14 -0.11
N GLY A 327 1.01 4.89 0.04
CA GLY A 327 0.08 4.73 -1.07
C GLY A 327 -0.20 6.05 -1.81
N GLU A 328 0.08 7.20 -1.19
CA GLU A 328 0.04 8.50 -1.85
C GLU A 328 1.25 8.65 -2.79
N GLU A 329 1.01 9.06 -4.05
CA GLU A 329 2.02 8.95 -5.12
C GLU A 329 3.35 9.66 -4.81
N SER A 330 3.32 10.78 -4.08
CA SER A 330 4.53 11.54 -3.74
C SER A 330 5.23 11.04 -2.48
N ALA A 331 4.46 10.56 -1.49
CA ALA A 331 5.01 9.87 -0.32
C ALA A 331 5.70 8.56 -0.72
N MET A 332 5.12 7.80 -1.65
CA MET A 332 5.73 6.61 -2.25
C MET A 332 7.11 6.94 -2.84
N ILE A 333 7.20 8.01 -3.61
CA ILE A 333 8.45 8.46 -4.23
C ILE A 333 9.49 8.85 -3.17
N GLU A 334 9.10 9.55 -2.10
CA GLU A 334 10.02 9.82 -0.98
C GLU A 334 10.52 8.52 -0.33
N SER A 335 9.67 7.50 -0.20
CA SER A 335 10.07 6.18 0.28
C SER A 335 11.06 5.50 -0.67
N ILE A 336 10.79 5.46 -1.97
CA ILE A 336 11.72 4.95 -3.00
C ILE A 336 13.07 5.69 -2.94
N GLU A 337 13.07 6.99 -2.64
CA GLU A 337 14.27 7.82 -2.47
C GLU A 337 15.01 7.58 -1.13
N GLY A 338 14.58 6.61 -0.33
CA GLY A 338 15.20 6.26 0.95
C GLY A 338 14.94 7.31 2.03
N LYS A 339 13.79 7.97 2.01
CA LYS A 339 13.39 8.99 2.99
C LYS A 339 12.12 8.56 3.73
N ARG A 340 11.66 9.38 4.66
CA ARG A 340 10.32 9.25 5.25
C ARG A 340 9.27 9.49 4.16
N GLY A 341 8.21 8.70 4.13
CA GLY A 341 7.08 8.84 3.20
C GLY A 341 6.19 10.06 3.51
N LEU A 342 6.76 11.26 3.46
CA LEU A 342 6.05 12.51 3.68
C LEU A 342 5.52 13.05 2.34
N PRO A 343 4.20 13.26 2.16
CA PRO A 343 3.67 13.81 0.92
C PRO A 343 4.32 15.15 0.56
N ARG A 344 4.68 15.30 -0.71
CA ARG A 344 5.24 16.55 -1.24
C ARG A 344 4.14 17.60 -1.39
N HIS A 345 4.51 18.86 -1.17
CA HIS A 345 3.64 19.98 -1.54
C HIS A 345 3.48 20.04 -3.05
N ARG A 346 2.24 20.21 -3.51
CA ARG A 346 1.88 20.38 -4.92
C ARG A 346 1.37 21.81 -5.15
N PRO A 347 1.74 22.47 -6.27
CA PRO A 347 2.72 22.08 -7.29
C PRO A 347 4.20 22.20 -6.83
N PRO A 348 5.17 21.57 -7.53
CA PRO A 348 5.02 20.78 -8.77
C PRO A 348 4.39 19.41 -8.54
N TYR A 349 3.74 18.86 -9.58
CA TYR A 349 3.22 17.50 -9.57
C TYR A 349 4.30 16.49 -9.96
N ILE A 350 4.16 15.23 -9.57
CA ILE A 350 5.15 14.17 -9.87
C ILE A 350 5.34 13.91 -11.37
N ALA A 351 4.33 14.25 -12.18
CA ALA A 351 4.42 14.15 -13.63
C ALA A 351 5.48 15.09 -14.22
N GLU A 352 5.79 16.19 -13.52
CA GLU A 352 6.83 17.16 -13.87
C GLU A 352 8.10 16.94 -13.05
N VAL A 353 7.99 16.91 -11.72
CA VAL A 353 9.10 16.72 -10.77
C VAL A 353 8.76 15.60 -9.79
N GLY A 354 8.96 14.37 -10.24
CA GLY A 354 8.70 13.16 -9.48
C GLY A 354 9.96 12.54 -8.91
N LEU A 355 10.14 11.24 -9.17
CA LEU A 355 11.21 10.41 -8.65
C LEU A 355 12.59 10.95 -9.08
N PHE A 356 13.47 11.15 -8.11
CA PHE A 356 14.80 11.74 -8.31
C PHE A 356 14.78 13.09 -9.02
N GLY A 357 13.68 13.85 -8.85
CA GLY A 357 13.48 15.15 -9.49
C GLY A 357 13.20 15.09 -10.98
N ARG A 358 12.79 13.93 -11.51
CA ARG A 358 12.51 13.71 -12.94
C ARG A 358 11.01 13.54 -13.21
N PRO A 359 10.51 13.86 -14.43
CA PRO A 359 9.15 13.53 -14.84
C PRO A 359 8.86 12.05 -14.62
N THR A 360 7.80 11.75 -13.87
CA THR A 360 7.50 10.38 -13.45
C THR A 360 6.08 9.97 -13.78
N LEU A 361 5.94 8.88 -14.52
CA LEU A 361 4.66 8.21 -14.72
C LEU A 361 4.37 7.28 -13.55
N ASN A 362 3.27 7.50 -12.84
CA ASN A 362 2.81 6.60 -11.78
C ASN A 362 1.52 5.88 -12.17
N HIS A 363 1.48 4.55 -11.98
CA HIS A 363 0.28 3.76 -12.14
C HIS A 363 0.06 2.75 -11.02
N ASN A 364 -1.20 2.47 -10.74
CA ASN A 364 -1.63 1.35 -9.90
C ASN A 364 -1.58 0.03 -10.70
N VAL A 365 -1.38 -1.09 -10.01
CA VAL A 365 -1.31 -2.46 -10.55
C VAL A 365 -2.45 -2.78 -11.51
N GLU A 366 -3.71 -2.65 -11.08
CA GLU A 366 -4.87 -2.98 -11.92
C GLU A 366 -4.95 -2.12 -13.19
N THR A 367 -4.51 -0.86 -13.12
CA THR A 367 -4.52 0.02 -14.31
C THR A 367 -3.62 -0.54 -15.40
N LEU A 368 -2.47 -1.08 -15.03
CA LEU A 368 -1.51 -1.69 -15.96
C LEU A 368 -2.00 -3.05 -16.48
N HIS A 369 -2.66 -3.83 -15.61
CA HIS A 369 -3.24 -5.14 -15.96
C HIS A 369 -4.16 -5.07 -17.20
N TRP A 370 -4.97 -4.00 -17.31
CA TRP A 370 -5.93 -3.85 -18.41
C TRP A 370 -5.32 -3.45 -19.76
N ILE A 371 -4.09 -2.91 -19.79
CA ILE A 371 -3.49 -2.32 -21.01
C ILE A 371 -3.45 -3.33 -22.16
N ARG A 372 -2.92 -4.54 -21.90
CA ARG A 372 -2.80 -5.58 -22.93
C ARG A 372 -4.17 -5.95 -23.49
N THR A 373 -5.14 -6.20 -22.62
CA THR A 373 -6.48 -6.62 -23.03
C THR A 373 -7.17 -5.55 -23.88
N ILE A 374 -7.04 -4.28 -23.51
CA ILE A 374 -7.58 -3.15 -24.28
C ILE A 374 -6.94 -3.07 -25.66
N ALA A 375 -5.61 -3.21 -25.75
CA ALA A 375 -4.91 -3.16 -27.02
C ALA A 375 -5.21 -4.36 -27.93
N GLU A 376 -5.46 -5.55 -27.36
CA GLU A 376 -5.80 -6.77 -28.12
C GLU A 376 -7.26 -6.79 -28.60
N LYS A 377 -8.21 -6.41 -27.74
CA LYS A 377 -9.65 -6.46 -28.05
C LYS A 377 -10.22 -5.17 -28.61
N GLY A 378 -9.45 -4.08 -28.53
CA GLY A 378 -9.83 -2.75 -28.95
C GLY A 378 -10.54 -1.94 -27.85
N PRO A 379 -10.50 -0.59 -27.95
CA PRO A 379 -11.04 0.30 -26.93
C PRO A 379 -12.56 0.21 -26.77
N GLY A 380 -13.29 0.02 -27.88
CA GLY A 380 -14.75 -0.14 -27.87
C GLY A 380 -15.18 -1.35 -27.03
N TRP A 381 -14.48 -2.49 -27.17
CA TRP A 381 -14.78 -3.69 -26.40
C TRP A 381 -14.74 -3.43 -24.89
N PHE A 382 -13.70 -2.74 -24.41
CA PHE A 382 -13.57 -2.43 -22.97
C PHE A 382 -14.63 -1.43 -22.54
N ALA A 383 -14.82 -0.34 -23.28
CA ALA A 383 -15.83 0.67 -22.97
C ALA A 383 -17.24 0.05 -22.83
N ASP A 384 -17.58 -0.88 -23.73
CA ASP A 384 -18.86 -1.58 -23.78
C ASP A 384 -19.06 -2.62 -22.67
N GLN A 385 -18.05 -2.92 -21.84
CA GLN A 385 -18.20 -3.83 -20.69
C GLN A 385 -18.91 -3.18 -19.49
N GLY A 386 -19.00 -1.85 -19.44
CA GLY A 386 -19.62 -1.13 -18.33
C GLY A 386 -21.14 -0.95 -18.50
N LYS A 387 -21.81 -0.49 -17.44
CA LYS A 387 -23.22 -0.12 -17.52
C LYS A 387 -23.45 1.20 -18.25
N GLU A 388 -24.70 1.54 -18.55
CA GLU A 388 -25.03 2.83 -19.17
C GLU A 388 -24.42 4.00 -18.37
N GLY A 389 -23.63 4.84 -19.04
CA GLY A 389 -22.92 5.97 -18.40
C GLY A 389 -21.57 5.62 -17.76
N HIS A 390 -21.22 4.34 -17.67
CA HIS A 390 -20.02 3.84 -17.00
C HIS A 390 -19.19 2.97 -17.96
N LYS A 391 -17.89 3.21 -18.05
CA LYS A 391 -17.02 2.50 -19.01
C LYS A 391 -16.14 1.46 -18.32
N GLY A 392 -16.01 0.30 -18.95
CA GLY A 392 -15.05 -0.73 -18.53
C GLY A 392 -15.56 -1.71 -17.48
N LEU A 393 -14.68 -2.63 -17.14
CA LEU A 393 -14.80 -3.49 -15.97
C LEU A 393 -14.20 -2.81 -14.74
N ARG A 394 -14.57 -3.32 -13.57
CA ARG A 394 -13.99 -2.96 -12.27
C ARG A 394 -13.75 -4.21 -11.44
N SER A 395 -12.66 -4.20 -10.69
CA SER A 395 -12.35 -5.22 -9.68
C SER A 395 -12.72 -4.70 -8.31
N PHE A 396 -13.86 -5.12 -7.78
CA PHE A 396 -14.29 -4.74 -6.44
C PHE A 396 -13.71 -5.70 -5.42
N SER A 397 -13.01 -5.16 -4.41
CA SER A 397 -12.61 -5.92 -3.23
C SER A 397 -13.78 -5.95 -2.25
N VAL A 398 -14.57 -7.03 -2.22
CA VAL A 398 -15.77 -7.11 -1.35
C VAL A 398 -15.48 -7.93 -0.09
N SER A 399 -15.73 -7.34 1.08
CA SER A 399 -15.54 -7.97 2.39
C SER A 399 -16.62 -7.58 3.40
N GLY A 400 -16.49 -8.04 4.65
CA GLY A 400 -17.47 -7.78 5.72
C GLY A 400 -18.56 -8.85 5.76
N ARG A 401 -19.82 -8.46 5.97
CA ARG A 401 -20.96 -9.36 6.22
C ARG A 401 -21.59 -9.93 4.95
N VAL A 402 -20.80 -10.55 4.07
CA VAL A 402 -21.28 -11.27 2.87
C VAL A 402 -20.99 -12.76 2.94
N ALA A 403 -21.73 -13.59 2.21
CA ALA A 403 -21.54 -15.05 2.24
C ALA A 403 -20.21 -15.47 1.59
N GLU A 404 -19.88 -14.91 0.43
CA GLU A 404 -18.68 -15.23 -0.35
C GLU A 404 -17.85 -13.96 -0.65
N PRO A 405 -17.09 -13.44 0.33
CA PRO A 405 -16.21 -12.29 0.12
C PRO A 405 -15.09 -12.62 -0.87
N GLY A 406 -14.56 -11.60 -1.54
CA GLY A 406 -13.53 -11.78 -2.56
C GLY A 406 -13.52 -10.67 -3.59
N VAL A 407 -12.68 -10.83 -4.61
CA VAL A 407 -12.62 -9.89 -5.74
C VAL A 407 -13.73 -10.22 -6.73
N LYS A 408 -14.60 -9.25 -7.00
CA LYS A 408 -15.68 -9.36 -7.98
C LYS A 408 -15.34 -8.50 -9.20
N ILE A 409 -15.08 -9.13 -10.34
CA ILE A 409 -14.83 -8.45 -11.61
C ILE A 409 -16.18 -8.30 -12.32
N VAL A 410 -16.74 -7.09 -12.29
CA VAL A 410 -18.08 -6.79 -12.78
C VAL A 410 -18.08 -5.49 -13.59
N PRO A 411 -19.14 -5.20 -14.37
CA PRO A 411 -19.27 -3.92 -15.08
C PRO A 411 -19.10 -2.71 -14.16
N ALA A 412 -18.42 -1.67 -14.63
CA ALA A 412 -18.43 -0.37 -13.97
C ALA A 412 -19.88 0.14 -13.82
N GLY A 413 -20.20 0.76 -12.68
CA GLY A 413 -21.56 1.19 -12.34
C GLY A 413 -22.41 0.12 -11.66
N THR A 414 -21.88 -1.07 -11.38
CA THR A 414 -22.54 -2.07 -10.52
C THR A 414 -22.80 -1.48 -9.14
N SER A 415 -23.98 -1.72 -8.57
CA SER A 415 -24.38 -1.23 -7.26
C SER A 415 -23.92 -2.16 -6.13
N VAL A 416 -24.06 -1.74 -4.87
CA VAL A 416 -23.73 -2.60 -3.72
C VAL A 416 -24.69 -3.78 -3.63
N ASP A 417 -25.98 -3.56 -3.92
CA ASP A 417 -26.98 -4.63 -3.88
C ASP A 417 -26.60 -5.77 -4.84
N GLU A 418 -26.17 -5.42 -6.05
CA GLU A 418 -25.70 -6.40 -7.04
C GLU A 418 -24.38 -7.06 -6.64
N LEU A 419 -23.49 -6.35 -5.96
CA LEU A 419 -22.27 -6.95 -5.40
C LEU A 419 -22.57 -7.94 -4.29
N ILE A 420 -23.55 -7.65 -3.42
CA ILE A 420 -24.02 -8.57 -2.39
C ILE A 420 -24.59 -9.83 -3.04
N GLU A 421 -25.40 -9.69 -4.10
CA GLU A 421 -25.88 -10.82 -4.89
C GLU A 421 -24.73 -11.64 -5.50
N ALA A 422 -23.71 -10.97 -6.07
CA ALA A 422 -22.50 -11.61 -6.59
C ALA A 422 -21.62 -12.28 -5.52
N CYS A 423 -21.86 -11.98 -4.24
CA CYS A 423 -21.27 -12.67 -3.09
C CYS A 423 -22.17 -13.78 -2.53
N GLY A 424 -23.23 -14.19 -3.23
CA GLY A 424 -24.17 -15.21 -2.73
C GLY A 424 -25.11 -14.68 -1.64
N GLY A 425 -25.22 -13.37 -1.48
CA GLY A 425 -26.04 -12.72 -0.46
C GLY A 425 -25.27 -12.31 0.80
N MET A 426 -26.04 -11.89 1.81
CA MET A 426 -25.52 -11.58 3.14
C MET A 426 -25.00 -12.84 3.85
N ALA A 427 -24.05 -12.66 4.76
CA ALA A 427 -23.64 -13.73 5.66
C ALA A 427 -24.84 -14.28 6.47
N GLU A 428 -24.79 -15.54 6.88
CA GLU A 428 -25.93 -16.21 7.52
C GLU A 428 -26.43 -15.46 8.77
N GLY A 429 -27.73 -15.13 8.78
CA GLY A 429 -28.38 -14.43 9.87
C GLY A 429 -28.04 -12.94 9.96
N HIS A 430 -27.43 -12.32 8.94
CA HIS A 430 -27.20 -10.88 8.85
C HIS A 430 -28.14 -10.23 7.84
N GLU A 431 -28.61 -9.02 8.15
CA GLU A 431 -29.38 -8.18 7.23
C GLU A 431 -28.57 -6.94 6.82
N PHE A 432 -28.66 -6.52 5.55
CA PHE A 432 -27.87 -5.41 5.03
C PHE A 432 -28.27 -4.07 5.68
N ARG A 433 -27.32 -3.37 6.29
CA ARG A 433 -27.56 -2.09 6.98
C ARG A 433 -26.78 -0.92 6.41
N ALA A 434 -25.50 -1.12 6.14
CA ALA A 434 -24.61 -0.05 5.71
C ALA A 434 -23.40 -0.62 4.96
N PHE A 435 -22.65 0.24 4.28
CA PHE A 435 -21.46 -0.16 3.54
C PHE A 435 -20.44 0.97 3.47
N LEU A 436 -19.19 0.59 3.22
CA LEU A 436 -18.13 1.48 2.78
C LEU A 436 -18.02 1.34 1.26
N PRO A 437 -18.10 2.42 0.45
CA PRO A 437 -18.06 2.34 -1.01
C PRO A 437 -16.65 2.30 -1.59
N GLY A 438 -15.65 2.64 -0.78
CA GLY A 438 -14.26 2.83 -1.22
C GLY A 438 -13.24 2.70 -0.09
N GLY A 439 -13.44 1.72 0.79
CA GLY A 439 -12.59 1.50 1.97
C GLY A 439 -12.81 2.53 3.07
N ALA A 440 -11.84 2.64 3.98
CA ALA A 440 -11.88 3.53 5.13
C ALA A 440 -12.08 5.00 4.72
N SER A 441 -11.45 5.43 3.63
CA SER A 441 -11.48 6.82 3.18
C SER A 441 -12.79 7.21 2.50
N GLY A 442 -13.54 6.23 1.98
CA GLY A 442 -14.82 6.43 1.29
C GLY A 442 -15.98 6.85 2.20
N GLY A 443 -15.91 6.60 3.51
CA GLY A 443 -17.00 6.85 4.47
C GLY A 443 -17.99 5.68 4.60
N ILE A 444 -19.02 5.83 5.45
CA ILE A 444 -20.01 4.78 5.75
C ILE A 444 -21.41 5.25 5.32
N PHE A 445 -22.05 4.55 4.39
CA PHE A 445 -23.36 4.91 3.84
C PHE A 445 -24.44 3.88 4.20
N PRO A 446 -25.70 4.31 4.35
CA PRO A 446 -26.81 3.41 4.70
C PRO A 446 -27.23 2.56 3.51
N ALA A 447 -27.83 1.40 3.79
CA ALA A 447 -28.39 0.49 2.77
C ALA A 447 -29.42 1.17 1.84
N SER A 448 -30.05 2.26 2.27
CA SER A 448 -30.95 3.06 1.41
C SER A 448 -30.26 3.75 0.22
N MET A 449 -28.93 3.66 0.12
CA MET A 449 -28.12 4.13 -1.01
C MET A 449 -27.44 2.96 -1.75
N GLY A 450 -27.87 1.71 -1.49
CA GLY A 450 -27.28 0.49 -2.04
C GLY A 450 -27.48 0.31 -3.55
N ASP A 451 -28.45 1.02 -4.13
CA ASP A 451 -28.80 1.03 -5.54
C ASP A 451 -27.97 2.03 -6.38
N LEU A 452 -27.23 2.93 -5.73
CA LEU A 452 -26.38 3.89 -6.42
C LEU A 452 -25.19 3.20 -7.10
N PRO A 453 -24.79 3.64 -8.31
CA PRO A 453 -23.68 3.03 -9.03
C PRO A 453 -22.34 3.28 -8.31
N LEU A 454 -21.57 2.22 -8.08
CA LEU A 454 -20.23 2.36 -7.50
C LEU A 454 -19.21 2.72 -8.60
N ASP A 455 -19.18 3.99 -9.00
CA ASP A 455 -18.17 4.54 -9.90
C ASP A 455 -17.81 5.99 -9.53
N PHE A 456 -16.69 6.47 -10.08
CA PHE A 456 -16.15 7.81 -9.79
C PHE A 456 -17.19 8.92 -10.00
N GLY A 457 -17.30 9.84 -9.05
CA GLY A 457 -18.23 10.98 -9.09
C GLY A 457 -19.58 10.73 -8.41
N THR A 458 -19.92 9.48 -8.06
CA THR A 458 -21.26 9.15 -7.53
C THR A 458 -21.42 9.52 -6.05
N PHE A 459 -20.41 9.26 -5.22
CA PHE A 459 -20.50 9.43 -3.76
C PHE A 459 -19.93 10.78 -3.28
N GLU A 460 -19.18 11.49 -4.13
CA GLU A 460 -18.58 12.80 -3.86
C GLU A 460 -19.62 13.84 -3.41
N PRO A 461 -20.80 13.97 -4.05
CA PRO A 461 -21.85 14.87 -3.59
C PRO A 461 -22.40 14.52 -2.20
N HIS A 462 -22.25 13.27 -1.76
CA HIS A 462 -22.71 12.79 -0.46
C HIS A 462 -21.63 12.86 0.62
N GLY A 463 -20.41 13.26 0.26
CA GLY A 463 -19.26 13.31 1.15
C GLY A 463 -18.56 11.96 1.31
N GLY A 464 -18.45 11.20 0.22
CA GLY A 464 -17.64 9.99 0.16
C GLY A 464 -17.03 9.85 -1.22
N PHE A 465 -16.43 8.70 -1.50
CA PHE A 465 -15.96 8.35 -2.84
C PHE A 465 -15.69 6.85 -2.91
N VAL A 466 -15.66 6.29 -4.13
CA VAL A 466 -15.45 4.85 -4.37
C VAL A 466 -13.99 4.44 -4.32
N GLY A 467 -13.05 5.38 -4.50
CA GLY A 467 -11.63 5.17 -4.27
C GLY A 467 -11.07 3.94 -5.00
N SER A 468 -10.45 3.04 -4.25
CA SER A 468 -9.84 1.79 -4.73
C SER A 468 -10.85 0.68 -5.06
N HIS A 469 -12.16 0.96 -5.00
CA HIS A 469 -13.25 -0.02 -5.15
C HIS A 469 -13.24 -1.11 -4.06
N ALA A 470 -12.81 -0.75 -2.85
CA ALA A 470 -13.01 -1.58 -1.67
C ALA A 470 -14.42 -1.38 -1.09
N VAL A 471 -15.20 -2.46 -1.04
CA VAL A 471 -16.57 -2.46 -0.54
C VAL A 471 -16.65 -3.32 0.71
N VAL A 472 -16.89 -2.68 1.86
CA VAL A 472 -17.05 -3.39 3.15
C VAL A 472 -18.50 -3.34 3.59
N ILE A 473 -19.14 -4.51 3.71
CA ILE A 473 -20.55 -4.64 4.06
C ILE A 473 -20.74 -4.74 5.57
N LEU A 474 -21.69 -3.96 6.09
CA LEU A 474 -22.11 -3.93 7.49
C LEU A 474 -23.58 -4.34 7.61
N SER A 475 -23.91 -5.00 8.71
CA SER A 475 -25.22 -5.57 9.00
C SER A 475 -25.98 -4.87 10.12
N ASP A 476 -27.24 -5.27 10.30
CA ASP A 476 -28.11 -4.90 11.42
C ASP A 476 -27.49 -5.13 12.81
N LYS A 477 -26.57 -6.10 12.91
CA LYS A 477 -25.87 -6.49 14.14
C LYS A 477 -24.61 -5.68 14.44
N ASP A 478 -24.14 -4.87 13.51
CA ASP A 478 -22.89 -4.13 13.65
C ASP A 478 -23.13 -2.71 14.20
N ASP A 479 -22.23 -2.25 15.07
CA ASP A 479 -22.27 -0.91 15.65
C ASP A 479 -21.54 0.08 14.73
N LEU A 480 -22.31 0.94 14.06
CA LEU A 480 -21.76 1.93 13.11
C LEU A 480 -20.83 2.94 13.78
N LYS A 481 -21.05 3.27 15.06
CA LYS A 481 -20.17 4.19 15.78
C LYS A 481 -18.83 3.53 16.06
N LYS A 482 -18.82 2.25 16.48
CA LYS A 482 -17.58 1.48 16.64
C LYS A 482 -16.84 1.33 15.31
N ALA A 483 -17.57 1.07 14.21
CA ALA A 483 -16.99 1.03 12.89
C ALA A 483 -16.31 2.36 12.51
N ALA A 484 -16.97 3.50 12.71
CA ALA A 484 -16.36 4.81 12.46
C ALA A 484 -15.13 5.07 13.35
N LEU A 485 -15.19 4.65 14.62
CA LEU A 485 -14.06 4.80 15.55
C LEU A 485 -12.86 3.93 15.16
N ASN A 486 -13.08 2.69 14.69
CA ASN A 486 -12.02 1.82 14.15
C ASN A 486 -11.28 2.52 12.99
N LEU A 487 -12.03 3.00 12.00
CA LEU A 487 -11.46 3.66 10.82
C LEU A 487 -10.73 4.96 11.19
N LEU A 488 -11.25 5.72 12.16
CA LEU A 488 -10.60 6.94 12.62
C LEU A 488 -9.31 6.66 13.42
N ARG A 489 -9.29 5.59 14.23
CA ARG A 489 -8.07 5.12 14.91
C ARG A 489 -7.00 4.71 13.91
N PHE A 490 -7.39 4.06 12.81
CA PHE A 490 -6.51 3.79 11.68
C PHE A 490 -5.91 5.08 11.11
N PHE A 491 -6.72 6.09 10.76
CA PHE A 491 -6.19 7.36 10.24
C PHE A 491 -5.31 8.13 11.24
N LYS A 492 -5.61 8.03 12.54
CA LYS A 492 -4.76 8.60 13.60
C LYS A 492 -3.39 7.92 13.61
N HIS A 493 -3.36 6.59 13.49
CA HIS A 493 -2.12 5.81 13.47
C HIS A 493 -1.30 6.07 12.20
N GLU A 494 -1.95 6.11 11.05
CA GLU A 494 -1.32 6.24 9.74
C GLU A 494 -1.01 7.68 9.30
N SER A 495 -1.38 8.68 10.11
CA SER A 495 -1.05 10.07 9.84
C SER A 495 0.48 10.25 9.86
N CYS A 496 1.08 10.66 8.74
CA CYS A 496 2.51 10.95 8.65
C CYS A 496 3.00 12.10 9.56
N GLY A 497 2.07 12.82 10.19
CA GLY A 497 2.38 13.84 11.18
C GLY A 497 2.84 15.18 10.61
N GLN A 498 2.86 15.37 9.29
CA GLN A 498 3.39 16.59 8.67
C GLN A 498 2.49 17.82 8.89
N CYS A 499 1.18 17.71 8.69
CA CYS A 499 0.26 18.84 8.82
C CYS A 499 -0.54 18.79 10.13
N THR A 500 -0.62 19.94 10.81
CA THR A 500 -1.39 20.11 12.04
C THR A 500 -2.85 19.64 11.96
N PRO A 501 -3.65 20.01 10.93
CA PRO A 501 -5.06 19.61 10.88
C PRO A 501 -5.25 18.10 10.87
N CYS A 502 -4.45 17.36 10.10
CA CYS A 502 -4.50 15.89 10.09
C CYS A 502 -3.99 15.29 11.42
N ARG A 503 -2.77 15.66 11.83
CA ARG A 503 -2.09 15.08 13.00
C ARG A 503 -2.88 15.28 14.29
N ALA A 504 -3.30 16.51 14.56
CA ALA A 504 -4.03 16.83 15.78
C ALA A 504 -5.55 16.63 15.64
N GLY A 505 -6.09 16.76 14.42
CA GLY A 505 -7.54 16.63 14.21
C GLY A 505 -8.03 15.20 14.36
N THR A 506 -7.31 14.22 13.80
CA THR A 506 -7.62 12.80 14.00
C THR A 506 -7.57 12.42 15.48
N GLU A 507 -6.51 12.82 16.20
CA GLU A 507 -6.38 12.58 17.65
C GLU A 507 -7.55 13.17 18.46
N LYS A 508 -7.92 14.43 18.19
CA LYS A 508 -9.03 15.09 18.89
C LYS A 508 -10.37 14.43 18.58
N MET A 509 -10.61 14.06 17.32
CA MET A 509 -11.85 13.44 16.89
C MET A 509 -12.02 12.04 17.51
N VAL A 510 -10.93 11.26 17.64
CA VAL A 510 -10.95 9.98 18.38
C VAL A 510 -11.35 10.23 19.84
N ALA A 511 -10.69 11.16 20.52
CA ALA A 511 -10.97 11.46 21.93
C ALA A 511 -12.41 11.92 22.16
N MET A 512 -12.97 12.72 21.25
CA MET A 512 -14.37 13.17 21.31
C MET A 512 -15.35 12.00 21.18
N LEU A 513 -15.14 11.10 20.22
CA LEU A 513 -16.02 9.95 19.99
C LEU A 513 -15.94 8.90 21.10
N GLU A 514 -14.76 8.69 21.69
CA GLU A 514 -14.55 7.76 22.81
C GLU A 514 -15.16 8.27 24.13
N ALA A 515 -15.23 9.60 24.31
CA ALA A 515 -15.78 10.21 25.51
C ALA A 515 -17.31 10.31 25.50
N ASP A 516 -17.97 9.94 24.40
CA ASP A 516 -19.42 10.08 24.20
C ASP A 516 -19.94 11.50 24.45
N ASN A 517 -19.07 12.49 24.24
CA ASN A 517 -19.31 13.89 24.55
C ASN A 517 -18.68 14.76 23.47
N TRP A 518 -19.46 15.10 22.46
CA TRP A 518 -19.05 15.99 21.39
C TRP A 518 -20.11 17.05 21.12
N ASP A 519 -19.64 18.22 20.71
CA ASP A 519 -20.49 19.28 20.17
C ASP A 519 -20.53 19.13 18.65
N ASP A 520 -21.74 18.98 18.09
CA ASP A 520 -21.93 18.75 16.64
C ASP A 520 -21.33 19.90 15.81
N GLY A 521 -21.37 21.14 16.33
CA GLY A 521 -20.78 22.31 15.68
C GLY A 521 -19.25 22.26 15.66
N LEU A 522 -18.63 21.98 16.79
CA LEU A 522 -17.18 21.83 16.91
C LEU A 522 -16.65 20.70 16.03
N LEU A 523 -17.39 19.59 15.94
CA LEU A 523 -16.99 18.47 15.11
C LEU A 523 -17.07 18.82 13.61
N ALA A 524 -18.12 19.54 13.19
CA ALA A 524 -18.23 20.05 11.83
C ALA A 524 -17.12 21.06 11.48
N ASP A 525 -16.78 21.95 12.41
CA ASP A 525 -15.66 22.89 12.26
C ASP A 525 -14.33 22.12 12.10
N LEU A 526 -14.10 21.10 12.93
CA LEU A 526 -12.89 20.28 12.85
C LEU A 526 -12.81 19.51 11.53
N GLU A 527 -13.93 18.91 11.10
CA GLU A 527 -14.03 18.23 9.80
C GLU A 527 -13.68 19.17 8.65
N GLN A 528 -14.23 20.38 8.65
CA GLN A 528 -13.95 21.37 7.62
C GLN A 528 -12.47 21.76 7.60
N VAL A 529 -11.87 22.03 8.76
CA VAL A 529 -10.43 22.37 8.84
C VAL A 529 -9.56 21.21 8.34
N MET A 530 -9.90 19.96 8.68
CA MET A 530 -9.19 18.79 8.17
C MET A 530 -9.28 18.67 6.65
N ARG A 531 -10.46 18.86 6.07
CA ARG A 531 -10.68 18.81 4.62
C ARG A 531 -9.97 19.92 3.87
N ASP A 532 -10.07 21.15 4.36
CA ASP A 532 -9.63 22.33 3.60
C ASP A 532 -8.12 22.60 3.76
N ALA A 533 -7.51 22.20 4.89
CA ALA A 533 -6.13 22.56 5.23
C ALA A 533 -5.14 21.38 5.32
N SER A 534 -5.57 20.14 5.04
CA SER A 534 -4.65 19.00 4.93
C SER A 534 -3.92 18.96 3.60
N ILE A 535 -2.63 18.62 3.63
CA ILE A 535 -1.73 18.61 2.46
C ILE A 535 -2.12 17.50 1.46
N CYS A 536 -2.61 16.37 1.96
CA CYS A 536 -2.86 15.15 1.17
C CYS A 536 -4.23 14.55 1.45
N GLY A 537 -4.62 13.57 0.63
CA GLY A 537 -5.94 12.93 0.68
C GLY A 537 -6.27 12.26 2.01
N LEU A 538 -5.28 11.74 2.75
CA LEU A 538 -5.50 11.10 4.05
C LEU A 538 -6.18 12.07 5.02
N GLY A 539 -5.58 13.24 5.27
CA GLY A 539 -6.15 14.22 6.19
C GLY A 539 -7.46 14.81 5.68
N GLN A 540 -7.66 14.86 4.36
CA GLN A 540 -8.89 15.36 3.75
C GLN A 540 -10.07 14.39 3.90
N ALA A 541 -9.79 13.08 3.93
CA ALA A 541 -10.79 12.02 3.97
C ALA A 541 -10.98 11.40 5.37
N ALA A 542 -10.04 11.60 6.29
CA ALA A 542 -10.04 10.92 7.61
C ALA A 542 -11.32 11.13 8.44
N SER A 543 -12.03 12.25 8.24
CA SER A 543 -13.29 12.56 8.92
C SER A 543 -14.53 11.99 8.23
N ASN A 544 -14.41 11.43 7.02
CA ASN A 544 -15.56 10.93 6.24
C ASN A 544 -16.38 9.87 6.99
N PRO A 545 -15.79 8.83 7.62
CA PRO A 545 -16.57 7.83 8.35
C PRO A 545 -17.42 8.43 9.47
N VAL A 546 -16.83 9.37 10.22
CA VAL A 546 -17.49 10.02 11.36
C VAL A 546 -18.67 10.86 10.89
N ARG A 547 -18.46 11.72 9.89
CA ARG A 547 -19.53 12.55 9.32
C ARG A 547 -20.69 11.69 8.85
N SER A 548 -20.39 10.64 8.08
CA SER A 548 -21.45 9.85 7.45
C SER A 548 -22.26 9.06 8.50
N VAL A 549 -21.61 8.51 9.53
CA VAL A 549 -22.32 7.84 10.64
C VAL A 549 -23.17 8.81 11.43
N LEU A 550 -22.68 10.02 11.73
CA LEU A 550 -23.49 11.01 12.45
C LEU A 550 -24.73 11.43 11.68
N LYS A 551 -24.64 11.58 10.35
CA LYS A 551 -25.82 11.84 9.50
C LYS A 551 -26.83 10.69 9.58
N ILE A 552 -26.37 9.43 9.59
CA ILE A 552 -27.25 8.26 9.76
C ILE A 552 -27.95 8.34 11.12
N MET A 553 -27.19 8.53 12.20
CA MET A 553 -27.71 8.60 13.57
C MET A 553 -28.68 9.77 13.79
N GLN A 554 -28.41 10.94 13.20
CA GLN A 554 -29.31 12.10 13.27
C GLN A 554 -30.64 11.81 12.56
N LYS A 555 -30.58 11.21 11.37
CA LYS A 555 -31.77 10.81 10.61
C LYS A 555 -32.59 9.74 11.35
N GLU A 556 -31.93 8.73 11.92
CA GLU A 556 -32.58 7.70 12.77
C GLU A 556 -33.24 8.30 14.02
N ALA A 557 -32.66 9.37 14.59
CA ALA A 557 -33.21 10.11 15.72
C ALA A 557 -34.30 11.15 15.32
N GLY A 558 -34.61 11.30 14.04
CA GLY A 558 -35.61 12.26 13.54
C GLY A 558 -35.18 13.74 13.70
N ARG A 559 -33.87 14.01 13.72
CA ARG A 559 -33.28 15.34 13.87
C ARG A 559 -32.91 15.98 12.55
#